data_AF-A0A3M4Q1Q4-F1
#
_entry.id   AF-A0A3M4Q1Q4-F1
#
_cell.length_a   1.000
_cell.length_b   1.000
_cell.length_c   1.000
_cell.angle_alpha   90.00
_cell.angle_beta   90.00
_cell.angle_gamma   90.00
#
_symmetry.space_group_name_H-M   'P 1'
#
loop_
_entity.id
_entity.type
_entity.pdbx_description
1 polymer ?
#
loop_
_entity_poly.entity_id
_entity_poly.type
_entity_poly.pdbx_seq_one_letter_code
_entity_poly.pdbx_strand_id
1 'polypeptide(L)'
;MVLSEQQLVKVLPRSRLKAGVFISALNAAMSHHQIITPERMAAFLAQVGHESGQLLYVRELGSDQYLSKYDTGTLAARLGNTPAADGDGQKYRGRGLIQITGRRNYLACSQALFGDDRLLQQPQLLRVSPLPGSGRAMV
;
A
#
# COMPACT_ATOMS: atom_id res chain seq x y z
N MET A 1 3.70 15.98 16.81
CA MET A 1 4.01 16.86 15.66
C MET A 1 3.18 16.38 14.47
N VAL A 2 2.64 17.29 13.65
CA VAL A 2 1.90 16.93 12.42
C VAL A 2 2.78 17.29 11.23
N LEU A 3 2.94 16.38 10.27
CA LEU A 3 3.70 16.62 9.04
C LEU A 3 2.90 17.57 8.14
N SER A 4 3.51 18.68 7.73
CA SER A 4 2.90 19.58 6.74
C SER A 4 3.18 19.13 5.31
N GLU A 5 2.36 19.55 4.36
CA GLU A 5 2.59 19.28 2.93
C GLU A 5 3.95 19.83 2.46
N GLN A 6 4.34 21.01 2.95
CA GLN A 6 5.64 21.60 2.64
C GLN A 6 6.81 20.75 3.15
N GLN A 7 6.68 20.17 4.35
CA GLN A 7 7.69 19.26 4.89
C GLN A 7 7.72 17.95 4.09
N LEU A 8 6.56 17.40 3.73
CA LEU A 8 6.47 16.20 2.89
C LEU A 8 7.14 16.41 1.53
N VAL A 9 6.90 17.54 0.86
CA VAL A 9 7.53 17.85 -0.43
C VAL A 9 9.04 18.09 -0.28
N LYS A 10 9.52 18.62 0.86
CA LYS A 10 10.97 18.73 1.11
C LYS A 10 11.65 17.36 1.21
N VAL A 11 10.99 16.39 1.85
CA VAL A 11 11.53 15.02 2.05
C VAL A 11 11.34 14.16 0.80
N LEU A 12 10.19 14.29 0.13
CA LEU A 12 9.78 13.54 -1.06
C LEU A 12 9.49 14.51 -2.23
N PRO A 13 10.52 15.11 -2.86
CA PRO A 13 10.35 16.19 -3.83
C PRO A 13 9.48 15.86 -5.05
N ARG A 14 9.46 14.60 -5.49
CA ARG A 14 8.62 14.17 -6.62
C ARG A 14 7.15 14.02 -6.26
N SER A 15 6.80 14.08 -4.97
CA SER A 15 5.41 13.97 -4.51
C SER A 15 4.60 15.25 -4.72
N ARG A 16 5.17 16.35 -5.20
CA ARG A 16 4.54 17.69 -5.25
C ARG A 16 3.09 17.72 -5.78
N LEU A 17 2.78 16.93 -6.81
CA LEU A 17 1.42 16.87 -7.39
C LEU A 17 0.46 15.92 -6.66
N LYS A 18 0.97 15.12 -5.73
CA LYS A 18 0.25 14.06 -4.98
C LYS A 18 0.25 14.29 -3.47
N ALA A 19 1.09 15.19 -2.96
CA ALA A 19 1.31 15.39 -1.53
C ALA A 19 0.00 15.68 -0.79
N GLY A 20 -0.83 16.60 -1.29
CA GLY A 20 -2.16 16.89 -0.73
C GLY A 20 -3.13 15.70 -0.68
N VAL A 21 -2.99 14.71 -1.56
CA VAL A 21 -3.84 13.49 -1.57
C VAL A 21 -3.47 12.53 -0.44
N PHE A 22 -2.19 12.49 -0.06
CA PHE A 22 -1.67 11.51 0.90
C PHE A 22 -1.33 12.11 2.26
N ILE A 23 -1.22 13.43 2.40
CA ILE A 23 -0.77 14.06 3.65
C ILE A 23 -1.66 13.70 4.84
N SER A 24 -2.98 13.70 4.67
CA SER A 24 -3.92 13.32 5.73
C SER A 24 -3.79 11.84 6.08
N ALA A 25 -3.60 10.98 5.07
CA ALA A 25 -3.40 9.55 5.26
C ALA A 25 -2.09 9.25 6.01
N LEU A 26 -0.99 9.86 5.60
CA LEU A 26 0.32 9.73 6.25
C LEU A 26 0.27 10.16 7.71
N ASN A 27 -0.34 11.31 8.00
CA ASN A 27 -0.50 11.80 9.36
C ASN A 27 -1.40 10.89 10.21
N ALA A 28 -2.50 10.38 9.65
CA ALA A 28 -3.38 9.45 10.35
C ALA A 28 -2.66 8.13 10.70
N ALA A 29 -1.91 7.54 9.75
CA ALA A 29 -1.12 6.34 10.00
C ALA A 29 -0.06 6.57 11.07
N MET A 30 0.73 7.65 10.95
CA MET A 30 1.77 7.96 11.93
C MET A 30 1.19 8.17 13.34
N SER A 31 0.06 8.87 13.46
CA SER A 31 -0.61 9.07 14.74
C SER A 31 -1.13 7.76 15.34
N HIS A 32 -1.83 6.95 14.54
CA HIS A 32 -2.40 5.67 14.99
C HIS A 32 -1.31 4.69 15.47
N HIS A 33 -0.16 4.66 14.80
CA HIS A 33 0.95 3.75 15.12
C HIS A 33 2.05 4.38 16.00
N GLN A 34 1.79 5.55 16.58
CA GLN A 34 2.74 6.26 17.46
C GLN A 34 4.12 6.50 16.81
N ILE A 35 4.12 6.77 15.50
CA ILE A 35 5.30 7.20 14.73
C ILE A 35 5.41 8.73 14.89
N ILE A 36 5.71 9.17 16.11
CA ILE A 36 5.62 10.60 16.50
C ILE A 36 6.96 11.26 16.80
N THR A 37 8.06 10.51 16.85
CA THR A 37 9.41 11.09 16.97
C THR A 37 9.99 11.41 15.58
N PRO A 38 10.85 12.44 15.44
CA PRO A 38 11.45 12.79 14.15
C PRO A 38 12.13 11.62 13.44
N GLU A 39 12.84 10.76 14.17
CA GLU A 39 13.57 9.62 13.63
C GLU A 39 12.63 8.55 13.07
N ARG A 40 11.55 8.26 13.81
CA ARG A 40 10.53 7.29 13.38
C ARG A 40 9.77 7.81 12.17
N MET A 41 9.43 9.10 12.15
CA MET A 41 8.79 9.74 11.00
C MET A 41 9.71 9.70 9.77
N ALA A 42 11.00 10.00 9.93
CA ALA A 42 11.97 9.94 8.84
C ALA A 42 12.15 8.52 8.29
N ALA A 43 12.31 7.52 9.16
CA ALA A 43 12.45 6.13 8.74
C ALA A 43 11.20 5.63 7.98
N PHE A 44 10.02 5.96 8.49
CA PHE A 44 8.76 5.63 7.86
C PHE A 44 8.60 6.30 6.48
N LEU A 45 8.81 7.63 6.39
CA LEU A 45 8.70 8.36 5.14
C LEU A 45 9.76 7.91 4.11
N ALA A 46 10.96 7.51 4.56
CA ALA A 46 11.99 6.98 3.69
C ALA A 46 11.54 5.66 3.02
N GLN A 47 10.98 4.72 3.80
CA GLN A 47 10.45 3.46 3.27
C GLN A 47 9.27 3.70 2.33
N VAL A 48 8.29 4.49 2.76
CA VAL A 48 7.14 4.87 1.91
C VAL A 48 7.62 5.52 0.62
N GLY A 49 8.59 6.43 0.70
CA GLY A 49 9.17 7.10 -0.45
C GLY A 49 9.89 6.16 -1.41
N HIS A 50 10.62 5.17 -0.90
CA HIS A 50 11.32 4.18 -1.70
C HIS A 50 10.32 3.28 -2.46
N GLU A 51 9.37 2.68 -1.75
CA GLU A 51 8.43 1.68 -2.30
C GLU A 51 7.42 2.28 -3.30
N SER A 52 7.02 3.53 -3.10
CA SER A 52 6.02 4.21 -3.94
C SER A 52 6.61 5.09 -5.04
N GLY A 53 7.94 5.18 -5.14
CA GLY A 53 8.60 6.15 -6.00
C GLY A 53 8.23 7.58 -5.63
N GLN A 54 8.25 7.91 -4.33
CA GLN A 54 7.85 9.20 -3.75
C GLN A 54 6.38 9.55 -4.02
N LEU A 55 5.48 8.61 -3.73
CA LEU A 55 4.02 8.70 -3.86
C LEU A 55 3.49 8.76 -5.31
N LEU A 56 4.33 8.45 -6.29
CA LEU A 56 3.94 8.44 -7.70
C LEU A 56 3.18 7.17 -8.09
N TYR A 57 3.50 6.04 -7.45
CA TYR A 57 2.97 4.74 -7.80
C TYR A 57 2.25 4.10 -6.61
N VAL A 58 0.97 3.75 -6.83
CA VAL A 58 0.11 3.00 -5.88
C VAL A 58 -0.26 1.62 -6.43
N ARG A 59 0.38 1.21 -7.52
CA ARG A 59 0.15 -0.06 -8.21
C ARG A 59 1.43 -0.50 -8.90
N GLU A 60 1.71 -1.79 -8.80
CA GLU A 60 2.73 -2.44 -9.61
C GLU A 60 2.42 -2.30 -11.11
N LEU A 61 3.43 -1.88 -11.89
CA LEU A 61 3.35 -1.65 -13.33
C LEU A 61 3.65 -2.91 -14.16
N GLY A 62 3.78 -4.07 -13.52
CA GLY A 62 4.06 -5.34 -14.20
C GLY A 62 3.01 -5.68 -15.26
N SER A 63 3.48 -6.20 -16.40
CA SER A 63 2.63 -6.78 -17.44
C SER A 63 1.89 -8.01 -16.94
N ASP A 64 0.82 -8.43 -17.62
CA ASP A 64 0.10 -9.65 -17.23
C ASP A 64 1.00 -10.90 -17.28
N GLN A 65 1.96 -10.93 -18.20
CA GLN A 65 2.98 -11.98 -18.26
C GLN A 65 3.89 -11.95 -17.02
N TYR A 66 4.33 -10.77 -16.58
CA TYR A 66 5.14 -10.63 -15.37
C TYR A 66 4.37 -11.08 -14.12
N LEU A 67 3.08 -10.74 -14.04
CA LEU A 67 2.22 -11.08 -12.90
C LEU A 67 1.85 -12.55 -12.83
N SER A 68 1.99 -13.31 -13.92
CA SER A 68 1.74 -14.75 -13.94
C SER A 68 2.64 -15.54 -12.97
N LYS A 69 3.81 -15.00 -12.59
CA LYS A 69 4.68 -15.58 -11.55
C LYS A 69 4.03 -15.65 -10.16
N TYR A 70 2.99 -14.85 -9.92
CA TYR A 70 2.23 -14.87 -8.67
C TYR A 70 1.05 -15.84 -8.75
N ASP A 71 0.72 -16.37 -9.92
CA ASP A 71 -0.49 -17.16 -10.13
C ASP A 71 -0.30 -18.63 -9.79
N THR A 72 0.90 -19.19 -10.03
CA THR A 72 1.19 -20.61 -9.75
C THR A 72 2.58 -20.82 -9.13
N GLY A 73 2.82 -22.02 -8.63
CA GLY A 73 4.13 -22.44 -8.11
C GLY A 73 4.46 -21.94 -6.69
N THR A 74 5.73 -22.07 -6.31
CA THR A 74 6.19 -21.82 -4.93
C THR A 74 5.95 -20.38 -4.48
N LEU A 75 6.09 -19.40 -5.38
CA LEU A 75 5.87 -18.00 -5.06
C LEU A 75 4.39 -17.72 -4.80
N ALA A 76 3.48 -18.23 -5.64
CA ALA A 76 2.03 -18.14 -5.43
C ALA A 76 1.61 -18.75 -4.07
N ALA A 77 2.12 -19.95 -3.75
CA ALA A 77 1.85 -20.60 -2.46
C ALA A 77 2.37 -19.78 -1.26
N ARG A 78 3.57 -19.19 -1.37
CA ARG A 78 4.12 -18.28 -0.36
C ARG A 78 3.30 -17.01 -0.21
N LEU A 79 2.63 -16.54 -1.26
CA LEU A 79 1.71 -15.40 -1.24
C LEU A 79 0.29 -15.79 -0.79
N GLY A 80 0.02 -17.09 -0.63
CA GLY A 80 -1.28 -17.65 -0.28
C GLY A 80 -2.30 -17.60 -1.42
N ASN A 81 -1.85 -17.37 -2.64
CA ASN A 81 -2.66 -17.51 -3.84
C ASN A 81 -3.02 -18.98 -4.05
N THR A 82 -4.12 -19.24 -4.75
CA THR A 82 -4.48 -20.61 -5.17
C THR A 82 -3.35 -21.20 -6.03
N PRO A 83 -3.15 -22.52 -6.04
CA PRO A 83 -2.13 -23.16 -6.87
C PRO A 83 -2.54 -23.27 -8.35
N ALA A 84 -3.76 -22.88 -8.69
CA ALA A 84 -4.31 -22.92 -10.04
C ALA A 84 -4.05 -21.60 -10.77
N ALA A 85 -3.91 -21.66 -12.11
CA ALA A 85 -3.82 -20.47 -12.95
C ALA A 85 -5.22 -19.83 -13.13
N ASP A 86 -5.80 -19.31 -12.05
CA ASP A 86 -7.14 -18.73 -12.01
C ASP A 86 -7.14 -17.18 -12.00
N GLY A 87 -5.95 -16.57 -12.08
CA GLY A 87 -5.78 -15.12 -12.08
C GLY A 87 -5.61 -14.50 -10.69
N ASP A 88 -5.45 -15.28 -9.62
CA ASP A 88 -5.09 -14.78 -8.28
C ASP A 88 -3.81 -13.90 -8.33
N GLY A 89 -2.84 -14.21 -9.19
CA GLY A 89 -1.64 -13.41 -9.38
C GLY A 89 -1.93 -11.98 -9.86
N GLN A 90 -2.81 -11.83 -10.85
CA GLN A 90 -3.25 -10.55 -11.38
C GLN A 90 -4.25 -9.88 -10.44
N LYS A 91 -5.10 -10.66 -9.76
CA LYS A 91 -6.09 -10.15 -8.80
C LYS A 91 -5.39 -9.52 -7.61
N TYR A 92 -4.43 -10.21 -7.01
CA TYR A 92 -3.66 -9.81 -5.82
C TYR A 92 -2.26 -9.26 -6.13
N ARG A 93 -2.07 -8.65 -7.31
CA ARG A 93 -0.86 -7.90 -7.67
C ARG A 93 -0.54 -6.76 -6.68
N GLY A 94 0.69 -6.25 -6.69
CA GLY A 94 1.11 -5.16 -5.81
C GLY A 94 0.24 -3.91 -5.91
N ARG A 95 -0.29 -3.46 -4.76
CA ARG A 95 -1.03 -2.18 -4.62
C ARG A 95 -0.62 -1.46 -3.34
N GLY A 96 -0.77 -0.14 -3.38
CA GLY A 96 -0.44 0.73 -2.27
C GLY A 96 0.93 1.36 -2.28
N LEU A 97 1.15 2.16 -1.24
CA LEU A 97 2.44 2.82 -1.01
C LEU A 97 3.54 1.83 -0.63
N ILE A 98 3.19 0.68 -0.04
CA ILE A 98 4.11 -0.38 0.39
C ILE A 98 3.90 -1.72 -0.34
N GLN A 99 3.25 -1.71 -1.50
CA GLN A 99 3.09 -2.88 -2.39
C GLN A 99 2.53 -4.16 -1.73
N ILE A 100 1.33 -4.09 -1.13
CA ILE A 100 0.60 -5.27 -0.67
C ILE A 100 0.35 -6.22 -1.85
N THR A 101 0.91 -7.42 -1.75
CA THR A 101 0.92 -8.43 -2.82
C THR A 101 0.56 -9.79 -2.26
N GLY A 102 -0.30 -10.55 -2.96
CA GLY A 102 -0.69 -11.91 -2.59
C GLY A 102 -1.92 -12.01 -1.68
N ARG A 103 -2.78 -12.99 -1.95
CA ARG A 103 -4.07 -13.20 -1.28
C ARG A 103 -3.99 -13.18 0.24
N ARG A 104 -2.97 -13.83 0.83
CA ARG A 104 -2.80 -13.85 2.30
C ARG A 104 -2.58 -12.44 2.86
N ASN A 105 -1.76 -11.64 2.18
CA ASN A 105 -1.47 -10.27 2.61
C ASN A 105 -2.66 -9.35 2.39
N TYR A 106 -3.44 -9.55 1.32
CA TYR A 106 -4.71 -8.84 1.12
C TYR A 106 -5.71 -9.16 2.24
N LEU A 107 -5.84 -10.42 2.65
CA LEU A 107 -6.69 -10.80 3.78
C LEU A 107 -6.24 -10.13 5.09
N ALA A 108 -4.96 -10.25 5.43
CA ALA A 108 -4.42 -9.65 6.65
C ALA A 108 -4.58 -8.12 6.66
N CYS A 109 -4.33 -7.48 5.52
CA CYS A 109 -4.54 -6.04 5.33
C CYS A 109 -6.01 -5.66 5.49
N SER A 110 -6.94 -6.48 4.97
CA SER A 110 -8.37 -6.23 5.05
C SER A 110 -8.86 -6.24 6.49
N GLN A 111 -8.44 -7.26 7.24
CA GLN A 111 -8.74 -7.39 8.66
C GLN A 111 -8.15 -6.23 9.46
N ALA A 112 -6.91 -5.83 9.17
CA ALA A 112 -6.26 -4.71 9.86
C ALA A 112 -6.90 -3.34 9.55
N LEU A 113 -7.41 -3.11 8.34
CA LEU A 113 -7.95 -1.80 7.94
C LEU A 113 -9.45 -1.67 8.12
N PHE A 114 -10.19 -2.78 7.95
CA PHE A 114 -11.66 -2.78 7.88
C PHE A 114 -12.31 -3.75 8.87
N GLY A 115 -11.57 -4.70 9.44
CA GLY A 115 -12.13 -5.75 10.29
C GLY A 115 -12.95 -6.79 9.52
N ASP A 116 -12.75 -6.91 8.21
CA ASP A 116 -13.44 -7.87 7.34
C ASP A 116 -12.57 -8.32 6.16
N ASP A 117 -13.13 -9.13 5.25
CA ASP A 117 -12.44 -9.73 4.11
C ASP A 117 -12.64 -8.95 2.79
N ARG A 118 -13.12 -7.70 2.82
CA ARG A 118 -13.52 -6.97 1.61
C ARG A 118 -12.42 -6.86 0.56
N LEU A 119 -11.15 -6.81 0.94
CA LEU A 119 -10.04 -6.74 -0.03
C LEU A 119 -9.83 -8.04 -0.81
N LEU A 120 -10.39 -9.17 -0.36
CA LEU A 120 -10.42 -10.39 -1.17
C LEU A 120 -11.38 -10.28 -2.36
N GLN A 121 -12.43 -9.45 -2.23
CA GLN A 121 -13.43 -9.18 -3.26
C GLN A 121 -13.11 -7.91 -4.04
N GLN A 122 -12.56 -6.90 -3.39
CA GLN A 122 -12.31 -5.56 -3.92
C GLN A 122 -10.86 -5.11 -3.69
N PRO A 123 -9.84 -5.83 -4.21
CA PRO A 123 -8.43 -5.52 -3.98
C PRO A 123 -8.03 -4.13 -4.52
N GLN A 124 -8.77 -3.57 -5.47
CA GLN A 124 -8.56 -2.22 -6.02
C GLN A 124 -8.75 -1.08 -5.02
N LEU A 125 -9.43 -1.30 -3.88
CA LEU A 125 -9.60 -0.28 -2.85
C LEU A 125 -8.24 0.27 -2.37
N LEU A 126 -7.20 -0.57 -2.40
CA LEU A 126 -5.82 -0.21 -2.04
C LEU A 126 -5.14 0.81 -2.97
N ARG A 127 -5.79 1.25 -4.06
CA ARG A 127 -5.26 2.29 -4.95
C ARG A 127 -5.73 3.70 -4.60
N VAL A 128 -6.68 3.83 -3.67
CA VAL A 128 -7.35 5.10 -3.38
C VAL A 128 -6.93 5.58 -1.99
N SER A 129 -6.60 6.87 -1.90
CA SER A 129 -6.37 7.57 -0.63
C SER A 129 -7.24 8.82 -0.57
N PRO A 130 -7.99 9.04 0.54
CA PRO A 130 -8.14 8.13 1.68
C PRO A 130 -8.96 6.88 1.32
N LEU A 131 -8.79 5.80 2.09
CA LEU A 131 -9.53 4.55 1.90
C LEU A 131 -11.02 4.73 2.29
N PRO A 132 -11.97 4.34 1.44
CA PRO A 132 -13.40 4.44 1.77
C PRO A 132 -13.78 3.56 2.96
N GLY A 133 -14.33 4.16 4.01
CA GLY A 133 -14.94 3.42 5.12
C GLY A 133 -13.98 2.71 6.09
N SER A 134 -12.65 2.91 6.00
CA SER A 134 -11.71 2.38 7.00
C SER A 134 -11.42 3.35 8.15
N GLY A 135 -11.57 4.66 7.93
CA GLY A 135 -10.99 5.69 8.81
C GLY A 135 -9.46 5.58 8.96
N ARG A 136 -8.81 4.65 8.23
CA ARG A 136 -7.42 4.25 8.35
C ARG A 136 -6.73 4.42 7.00
N ALA A 137 -5.49 4.91 7.06
CA ALA A 137 -4.68 5.11 5.88
C ALA A 137 -3.91 3.85 5.52
N MET A 138 -3.62 3.71 4.23
CA MET A 138 -2.86 2.59 3.70
C MET A 138 -1.41 3.00 3.52
N VAL A 139 -0.69 2.99 4.63
CA VAL A 139 0.71 3.39 4.69
C VAL A 139 1.49 2.42 5.54
#